data_AF-A0AAD6NM60-F1
#
_entry.id   AF-A0AAD6NM60-F1
#
_cell.length_a   1.000
_cell.length_b   1.000
_cell.length_c   1.000
_cell.angle_alpha   90.00
_cell.angle_beta   90.00
_cell.angle_gamma   90.00
#
_symmetry.space_group_name_H-M   'P 1'
#
loop_
_entity.id
_entity.type
_entity.pdbx_description
1 polymer ?
#
loop_
_entity_poly.entity_id
_entity_poly.type
_entity_poly.pdbx_seq_one_letter_code
_entity_poly.pdbx_strand_id
1 'polypeptide(L)'
;MSADLRPHLKGALCPDFQWGYATAAAQTEGAWDADGKGESIWDKLGHTPGKIKDSSTADDAVRSYDLYKQDVALMKSYGVRAYRFSLAWSRIIPLGGKDDPINPQGIQYYNNLINELLANGITPFVTLFHWDIPQTLEDRYSGMLDLGKYLPDFLRYARVCFEAFGDRVKNWITYNEPGVYSLAGYAAGVHAPGRSSNRELNEEGDSSTEPFVVSHTEIVSHAYCVRMYREEFQPRQKGTIMITLHGNHSEPWDINDPLDVEAAERAREFEIAWFADPIYKTGDYPASMRAQLGDRLPRFTEEESKLILGSSDFYGMDSYTTFYVKHKVTPPELTDHLGNVEKLDTNCKGESRGDESDTYWLRTCPWGHRKLLNWIWDRYHVPIFMTENGTTAKGEHVPSPPTAEVLHDTHRIEFFNGYLMPWQAP
;
A
#
# COMPACT_ATOMS: atom_id res chain seq x y z
N MET A 1 6.20 -9.18 -23.82
CA MET A 1 6.89 -10.42 -23.36
C MET A 1 8.05 -10.75 -24.29
N SER A 2 9.29 -10.78 -23.77
CA SER A 2 10.40 -11.45 -24.46
C SER A 2 10.06 -12.95 -24.61
N ALA A 3 10.65 -13.62 -25.60
CA ALA A 3 10.27 -14.97 -26.01
C ALA A 3 10.47 -16.06 -24.94
N ASP A 4 11.25 -15.81 -23.89
CA ASP A 4 11.81 -16.89 -23.05
C ASP A 4 11.06 -17.24 -21.75
N LEU A 5 10.10 -16.42 -21.29
CA LEU A 5 9.34 -16.70 -20.05
C LEU A 5 8.25 -17.78 -20.19
N ARG A 6 8.06 -18.39 -21.37
CA ARG A 6 6.73 -18.83 -21.80
C ARG A 6 6.39 -20.33 -21.88
N PRO A 7 7.29 -21.32 -21.73
CA PRO A 7 6.83 -22.72 -21.73
C PRO A 7 6.03 -23.10 -20.47
N HIS A 8 6.49 -22.69 -19.28
CA HIS A 8 5.91 -23.14 -18.00
C HIS A 8 4.66 -22.36 -17.57
N LEU A 9 4.50 -21.12 -18.03
CA LEU A 9 3.28 -20.32 -17.80
C LEU A 9 2.15 -20.64 -18.81
N LYS A 10 2.43 -21.41 -19.87
CA LYS A 10 1.46 -21.71 -20.92
C LYS A 10 0.31 -22.56 -20.35
N GLY A 11 -0.85 -21.94 -20.18
CA GLY A 11 -2.04 -22.56 -19.59
C GLY A 11 -2.08 -22.58 -18.07
N ALA A 12 -1.07 -22.00 -17.39
CA ALA A 12 -1.05 -21.87 -15.93
C ALA A 12 -1.88 -20.66 -15.45
N LEU A 13 -1.94 -19.60 -16.24
CA LEU A 13 -2.71 -18.39 -15.95
C LEU A 13 -4.09 -18.45 -16.62
N CYS A 14 -5.10 -17.87 -15.97
CA CYS A 14 -6.42 -17.75 -16.54
C CYS A 14 -6.41 -16.83 -17.79
N PRO A 15 -7.30 -17.05 -18.78
CA PRO A 15 -7.32 -16.24 -20.01
C PRO A 15 -7.54 -14.74 -19.78
N ASP A 16 -8.19 -14.38 -18.67
CA ASP A 16 -8.50 -13.03 -18.24
C ASP A 16 -7.49 -12.44 -17.23
N PHE A 17 -6.39 -13.16 -16.95
CA PHE A 17 -5.31 -12.69 -16.07
C PHE A 17 -4.78 -11.33 -16.53
N GLN A 18 -4.77 -10.38 -15.60
CA GLN A 18 -4.23 -9.04 -15.80
C GLN A 18 -2.80 -8.98 -15.28
N TRP A 19 -1.92 -8.35 -16.05
CA TRP A 19 -0.58 -8.01 -15.61
C TRP A 19 -0.30 -6.55 -15.95
N GLY A 20 0.46 -5.91 -15.08
CA GLY A 20 0.63 -4.47 -15.12
C GLY A 20 1.78 -3.98 -14.27
N TYR A 21 1.91 -2.66 -14.25
CA TYR A 21 2.81 -1.93 -13.36
C TYR A 21 1.99 -1.02 -12.44
N ALA A 22 2.59 -0.60 -11.34
CA ALA A 22 1.99 0.28 -10.35
C ALA A 22 2.88 1.49 -10.06
N THR A 23 2.28 2.64 -9.80
CA THR A 23 2.95 3.85 -9.30
C THR A 23 2.06 4.60 -8.29
N ALA A 24 2.64 5.50 -7.51
CA ALA A 24 1.90 6.47 -6.71
C ALA A 24 2.19 7.91 -7.14
N ALA A 25 1.20 8.79 -7.02
CA ALA A 25 1.25 10.17 -7.51
C ALA A 25 2.45 10.95 -6.95
N ALA A 26 2.64 10.94 -5.63
CA ALA A 26 3.75 11.64 -4.97
C ALA A 26 5.14 11.10 -5.38
N GLN A 27 5.23 9.85 -5.86
CA GLN A 27 6.49 9.23 -6.27
C GLN A 27 6.85 9.52 -7.73
N THR A 28 5.88 9.85 -8.58
CA THR A 28 6.12 9.95 -10.03
C THR A 28 5.69 11.23 -10.70
N GLU A 29 4.62 11.89 -10.23
CA GLU A 29 4.04 13.02 -10.95
C GLU A 29 4.97 14.23 -11.04
N GLY A 30 5.54 14.64 -9.91
CA GLY A 30 6.15 15.96 -9.76
C GLY A 30 5.10 17.07 -9.92
N ALA A 31 5.54 18.22 -10.44
CA ALA A 31 4.69 19.39 -10.66
C ALA A 31 3.87 19.71 -9.40
N TRP A 32 4.57 19.75 -8.26
CA TRP A 32 3.97 19.71 -6.93
C TRP A 32 3.11 20.94 -6.60
N ASP A 33 3.41 22.09 -7.21
CA ASP A 33 2.71 23.37 -7.07
C ASP A 33 2.10 23.89 -8.39
N ALA A 34 2.15 23.07 -9.45
CA ALA A 34 1.65 23.45 -10.77
C ALA A 34 0.11 23.39 -10.84
N ASP A 35 -0.45 24.25 -11.70
CA ASP A 35 -1.86 24.23 -12.11
C ASP A 35 -2.86 24.14 -10.94
N GLY A 36 -2.52 24.80 -9.82
CA GLY A 36 -3.37 24.91 -8.64
C GLY A 36 -3.38 23.68 -7.73
N LYS A 37 -2.43 22.74 -7.85
CA LYS A 37 -2.21 21.70 -6.84
C LYS A 37 -1.85 22.34 -5.49
N GLY A 38 -2.41 21.81 -4.40
CA GLY A 38 -2.04 22.15 -3.03
C GLY A 38 -0.88 21.31 -2.48
N GLU A 39 -0.29 21.78 -1.39
CA GLU A 39 0.74 21.05 -0.63
C GLU A 39 0.12 19.79 0.00
N SER A 40 0.78 18.64 -0.14
CA SER A 40 0.52 17.41 0.59
C SER A 40 1.47 17.26 1.76
N ILE A 41 1.17 16.35 2.69
CA ILE A 41 2.07 16.03 3.81
C ILE A 41 3.46 15.54 3.35
N TRP A 42 3.56 14.93 2.16
CA TRP A 42 4.84 14.52 1.59
C TRP A 42 5.64 15.69 1.02
N ASP A 43 4.96 16.67 0.40
CA ASP A 43 5.60 17.91 -0.04
C ASP A 43 6.23 18.61 1.18
N LYS A 44 5.43 18.77 2.25
CA LYS A 44 5.86 19.38 3.52
C LYS A 44 7.06 18.67 4.14
N LEU A 45 7.01 17.34 4.24
CA LEU A 45 8.10 16.53 4.78
C LEU A 45 9.37 16.65 3.91
N GLY A 46 9.21 16.57 2.58
CA GLY A 46 10.32 16.67 1.62
C GLY A 46 11.03 18.02 1.67
N HIS A 47 10.29 19.11 1.88
CA HIS A 47 10.86 20.45 2.07
C HIS A 47 11.42 20.71 3.47
N THR A 48 11.29 19.75 4.41
CA THR A 48 11.85 19.87 5.76
C THR A 48 13.29 19.35 5.81
N PRO A 49 14.29 20.18 6.16
CA PRO A 49 15.69 19.76 6.18
C PRO A 49 15.96 18.53 7.05
N GLY A 50 16.75 17.59 6.52
CA GLY A 50 17.18 16.39 7.24
C GLY A 50 16.14 15.27 7.33
N LYS A 51 14.93 15.43 6.79
CA LYS A 51 13.91 14.37 6.75
C LYS A 51 14.14 13.35 5.62
N ILE A 52 14.75 13.78 4.51
CA ILE A 52 15.07 12.92 3.37
C ILE A 52 16.57 12.63 3.36
N LYS A 53 16.95 11.35 3.19
CA LYS A 53 18.33 10.85 3.31
C LYS A 53 19.35 11.60 2.45
N ASP A 54 18.97 11.93 1.22
CA ASP A 54 19.80 12.66 0.24
C ASP A 54 19.35 14.12 0.05
N SER A 55 18.41 14.59 0.87
CA SER A 55 17.81 15.92 0.81
C SER A 55 17.09 16.25 -0.52
N SER A 56 16.72 15.25 -1.33
CA SER A 56 15.89 15.48 -2.51
C SER A 56 14.44 15.82 -2.14
N THR A 57 13.72 16.44 -3.07
CA THR A 57 12.28 16.70 -2.98
C THR A 57 11.53 15.91 -4.06
N ALA A 58 10.21 15.77 -3.91
CA ALA A 58 9.35 15.18 -4.92
C ALA A 58 8.84 16.21 -5.95
N ASP A 59 9.43 17.41 -5.99
CA ASP A 59 8.94 18.55 -6.78
C ASP A 59 8.83 18.22 -8.27
N ASP A 60 9.88 17.57 -8.80
CA ASP A 60 9.91 17.05 -10.17
C ASP A 60 9.65 15.53 -10.22
N ALA A 61 9.99 14.79 -9.16
CA ALA A 61 9.96 13.33 -9.13
C ALA A 61 10.56 12.71 -10.41
N VAL A 62 9.77 11.97 -11.20
CA VAL A 62 10.13 11.53 -12.57
C VAL A 62 9.27 12.19 -13.65
N ARG A 63 8.58 13.28 -13.30
CA ARG A 63 7.85 14.18 -14.20
C ARG A 63 6.70 13.54 -14.97
N SER A 64 6.03 12.52 -14.41
CA SER A 64 4.88 11.91 -15.05
C SER A 64 3.72 12.89 -15.29
N TYR A 65 3.63 14.01 -14.54
CA TYR A 65 2.65 15.06 -14.83
C TYR A 65 2.80 15.62 -16.26
N ASP A 66 4.05 15.90 -16.66
CA ASP A 66 4.39 16.40 -18.00
C ASP A 66 4.48 15.28 -19.04
N LEU A 67 4.95 14.10 -18.60
CA LEU A 67 5.43 13.03 -19.47
C LEU A 67 4.53 11.81 -19.53
N TYR A 68 3.32 11.84 -18.98
CA TYR A 68 2.42 10.68 -18.92
C TYR A 68 2.20 10.00 -20.29
N LYS A 69 2.22 10.74 -21.40
CA LYS A 69 2.12 10.16 -22.75
C LYS A 69 3.31 9.27 -23.10
N GLN A 70 4.51 9.62 -22.64
CA GLN A 70 5.70 8.81 -22.81
C GLN A 70 5.61 7.55 -21.95
N ASP A 71 5.15 7.68 -20.69
CA ASP A 71 4.90 6.54 -19.81
C ASP A 71 3.92 5.54 -20.45
N VAL A 72 2.80 6.04 -20.99
CA VAL A 72 1.81 5.20 -21.69
C VAL A 72 2.38 4.57 -22.97
N ALA A 73 3.16 5.32 -23.75
CA ALA A 73 3.81 4.79 -24.95
C ALA A 73 4.79 3.65 -24.63
N LEU A 74 5.57 3.79 -23.54
CA LEU A 74 6.47 2.74 -23.05
C LEU A 74 5.70 1.51 -22.59
N MET A 75 4.67 1.69 -21.75
CA MET A 75 3.81 0.60 -21.30
C MET A 75 3.21 -0.19 -22.47
N LYS A 76 2.71 0.51 -23.49
CA LYS A 76 2.21 -0.12 -24.72
C LYS A 76 3.30 -0.91 -25.43
N SER A 77 4.51 -0.35 -25.55
CA SER A 77 5.63 -1.03 -26.22
C SER A 77 6.05 -2.33 -25.52
N TYR A 78 5.86 -2.41 -24.19
CA TYR A 78 6.12 -3.61 -23.39
C TYR A 78 4.97 -4.62 -23.42
N GLY A 79 3.79 -4.19 -23.88
CA GLY A 79 2.57 -4.99 -23.99
C GLY A 79 1.72 -5.02 -22.73
N VAL A 80 1.91 -4.05 -21.82
CA VAL A 80 1.18 -3.91 -20.55
C VAL A 80 -0.33 -3.90 -20.79
N ARG A 81 -1.09 -4.58 -19.91
CA ARG A 81 -2.55 -4.69 -20.03
C ARG A 81 -3.31 -3.89 -18.99
N ALA A 82 -2.71 -3.70 -17.81
CA ALA A 82 -3.27 -2.90 -16.73
C ALA A 82 -2.22 -1.92 -16.19
N TYR A 83 -2.66 -0.76 -15.72
CA TYR A 83 -1.81 0.19 -15.02
C TYR A 83 -2.51 0.65 -13.74
N ARG A 84 -1.86 0.42 -12.60
CA ARG A 84 -2.31 0.90 -11.30
C ARG A 84 -1.63 2.23 -10.99
N PHE A 85 -2.40 3.27 -10.71
CA PHE A 85 -1.84 4.55 -10.29
C PHE A 85 -2.72 5.17 -9.20
N SER A 86 -2.14 6.02 -8.36
CA SER A 86 -2.92 6.80 -7.39
C SER A 86 -3.27 8.19 -7.92
N LEU A 87 -4.32 8.77 -7.36
CA LEU A 87 -4.69 10.17 -7.54
C LEU A 87 -4.10 11.00 -6.40
N ALA A 88 -3.52 12.16 -6.70
CA ALA A 88 -3.12 13.13 -5.70
C ALA A 88 -4.34 13.90 -5.19
N TRP A 89 -4.74 13.64 -3.93
CA TRP A 89 -5.87 14.34 -3.31
C TRP A 89 -5.66 15.86 -3.37
N SER A 90 -4.48 16.35 -2.99
CA SER A 90 -4.17 17.79 -3.04
C SER A 90 -4.11 18.37 -4.45
N ARG A 91 -4.06 17.54 -5.51
CA ARG A 91 -4.20 18.03 -6.89
C ARG A 91 -5.66 18.22 -7.29
N ILE A 92 -6.56 17.40 -6.74
CA ILE A 92 -8.00 17.41 -7.06
C ILE A 92 -8.77 18.39 -6.17
N ILE A 93 -8.51 18.39 -4.86
CA ILE A 93 -9.06 19.35 -3.89
C ILE A 93 -7.87 19.96 -3.13
N PRO A 94 -7.37 21.14 -3.54
CA PRO A 94 -6.11 21.68 -3.02
C PRO A 94 -6.06 21.89 -1.51
N LEU A 95 -7.19 22.29 -0.92
CA LEU A 95 -7.32 22.46 0.53
C LEU A 95 -7.90 21.21 1.24
N GLY A 96 -8.22 20.17 0.46
CA GLY A 96 -8.67 18.85 0.89
C GLY A 96 -10.13 18.73 1.36
N GLY A 97 -10.69 19.78 1.95
CA GLY A 97 -11.93 19.68 2.72
C GLY A 97 -13.20 19.48 1.91
N LYS A 98 -14.24 19.00 2.58
CA LYS A 98 -15.55 18.70 1.98
C LYS A 98 -16.25 19.91 1.34
N ASP A 99 -15.96 21.09 1.87
CA ASP A 99 -16.52 22.38 1.45
C ASP A 99 -15.52 23.20 0.59
N ASP A 100 -14.34 22.65 0.32
CA ASP A 100 -13.28 23.34 -0.43
C ASP A 100 -13.46 23.19 -1.95
N PRO A 101 -12.93 24.14 -2.75
CA PRO A 101 -13.09 24.12 -4.20
C PRO A 101 -12.30 22.97 -4.84
N ILE A 102 -12.92 22.35 -5.85
CA ILE A 102 -12.26 21.38 -6.74
C ILE A 102 -11.35 22.16 -7.71
N ASN A 103 -10.17 21.61 -7.98
CA ASN A 103 -9.27 22.10 -9.03
C ASN A 103 -9.62 21.45 -10.39
N PRO A 104 -10.18 22.19 -11.37
CA PRO A 104 -10.51 21.62 -12.68
C PRO A 104 -9.30 21.12 -13.46
N GLN A 105 -8.11 21.71 -13.25
CA GLN A 105 -6.89 21.29 -13.94
C GLN A 105 -6.39 19.93 -13.44
N GLY A 106 -6.50 19.65 -12.13
CA GLY A 106 -6.25 18.33 -11.58
C GLY A 106 -7.18 17.27 -12.17
N ILE A 107 -8.47 17.57 -12.28
CA ILE A 107 -9.44 16.70 -12.96
C ILE A 107 -9.09 16.50 -14.44
N GLN A 108 -8.64 17.55 -15.14
CA GLN A 108 -8.25 17.46 -16.54
C GLN A 108 -7.02 16.57 -16.75
N TYR A 109 -6.01 16.68 -15.89
CA TYR A 109 -4.81 15.84 -15.95
C TYR A 109 -5.16 14.34 -15.88
N TYR A 110 -5.92 13.92 -14.85
CA TYR A 110 -6.30 12.52 -14.71
C TYR A 110 -7.24 12.04 -15.82
N ASN A 111 -8.15 12.90 -16.31
CA ASN A 111 -8.93 12.58 -17.51
C ASN A 111 -8.05 12.29 -18.72
N ASN A 112 -7.00 13.09 -18.93
CA ASN A 112 -6.08 12.90 -20.04
C ASN A 112 -5.29 11.58 -19.90
N LEU A 113 -4.75 11.29 -18.71
CA LEU A 113 -4.06 10.03 -18.44
C LEU A 113 -4.98 8.83 -18.66
N ILE A 114 -6.19 8.84 -18.08
CA ILE A 114 -7.18 7.75 -18.23
C ILE A 114 -7.55 7.54 -19.70
N ASN A 115 -7.79 8.62 -20.44
CA ASN A 115 -8.12 8.53 -21.86
C ASN A 115 -6.95 7.98 -22.69
N GLU A 116 -5.72 8.41 -22.40
CA GLU A 116 -4.51 7.92 -23.08
C GLU A 116 -4.28 6.43 -22.81
N LEU A 117 -4.44 5.97 -21.56
CA LEU A 117 -4.37 4.54 -21.20
C LEU A 117 -5.38 3.71 -22.00
N LEU A 118 -6.65 4.12 -21.99
CA LEU A 118 -7.72 3.41 -22.67
C LEU A 118 -7.56 3.41 -24.19
N ALA A 119 -7.12 4.54 -24.78
CA ALA A 119 -6.81 4.62 -26.21
C ALA A 119 -5.69 3.66 -26.64
N ASN A 120 -4.84 3.25 -25.70
CA ASN A 120 -3.76 2.29 -25.92
C ASN A 120 -4.07 0.88 -25.39
N GLY A 121 -5.33 0.62 -25.00
CA GLY A 121 -5.80 -0.70 -24.56
C GLY A 121 -5.30 -1.11 -23.17
N ILE A 122 -4.88 -0.14 -22.35
CA ILE A 122 -4.39 -0.37 -20.99
C ILE A 122 -5.53 -0.04 -20.01
N THR A 123 -5.87 -1.00 -19.15
CA THR A 123 -6.95 -0.89 -18.18
C THR A 123 -6.48 -0.15 -16.93
N PRO A 124 -7.12 0.98 -16.54
CA PRO A 124 -6.75 1.69 -15.32
C PRO A 124 -7.27 0.98 -14.06
N PHE A 125 -6.38 0.86 -13.08
CA PHE A 125 -6.68 0.57 -11.68
C PHE A 125 -6.32 1.82 -10.88
N VAL A 126 -7.29 2.43 -10.20
CA VAL A 126 -7.10 3.76 -9.60
C VAL A 126 -7.17 3.67 -8.09
N THR A 127 -6.07 4.03 -7.44
CA THR A 127 -5.99 4.20 -5.99
C THR A 127 -6.40 5.62 -5.61
N LEU A 128 -7.39 5.77 -4.74
CA LEU A 128 -7.86 7.07 -4.25
C LEU A 128 -6.85 7.71 -3.31
N PHE A 129 -6.29 6.94 -2.39
CA PHE A 129 -5.36 7.44 -1.38
C PHE A 129 -4.07 6.61 -1.33
N HIS A 130 -2.94 7.30 -1.49
CA HIS A 130 -1.61 6.71 -1.32
C HIS A 130 -0.73 7.65 -0.48
N TRP A 131 -1.10 7.77 0.79
CA TRP A 131 -0.32 8.43 1.85
C TRP A 131 -0.18 9.96 1.67
N ASP A 132 -1.00 10.57 0.83
CA ASP A 132 -0.82 11.92 0.30
C ASP A 132 -1.93 12.88 0.74
N ILE A 133 -2.25 12.87 2.04
CA ILE A 133 -3.23 13.80 2.63
C ILE A 133 -2.83 15.25 2.28
N PRO A 134 -3.76 16.12 1.87
CA PRO A 134 -3.51 17.56 1.74
C PRO A 134 -3.02 18.15 3.07
N GLN A 135 -1.89 18.86 3.07
CA GLN A 135 -1.28 19.42 4.29
C GLN A 135 -2.27 20.31 5.06
N THR A 136 -3.16 21.00 4.35
CA THR A 136 -4.21 21.82 4.99
C THR A 136 -5.13 21.03 5.92
N LEU A 137 -5.40 19.74 5.67
CA LEU A 137 -6.19 18.90 6.59
C LEU A 137 -5.40 18.49 7.82
N GLU A 138 -4.10 18.22 7.64
CA GLU A 138 -3.16 17.97 8.74
C GLU A 138 -3.07 19.21 9.65
N ASP A 139 -2.97 20.40 9.09
CA ASP A 139 -2.91 21.66 9.85
C ASP A 139 -4.22 21.99 10.57
N ARG A 140 -5.38 21.69 9.95
CA ARG A 140 -6.69 22.03 10.51
C ARG A 140 -7.08 21.15 11.71
N TYR A 141 -6.74 19.87 11.66
CA TYR A 141 -7.21 18.90 12.65
C TYR A 141 -6.36 17.62 12.78
N SER A 142 -5.12 17.61 12.29
CA SER A 142 -4.22 16.45 12.32
C SER A 142 -4.72 15.25 11.51
N GLY A 143 -5.38 15.52 10.38
CA GLY A 143 -5.70 14.51 9.38
C GLY A 143 -6.47 13.33 9.95
N MET A 144 -5.93 12.12 9.80
CA MET A 144 -6.60 10.88 10.19
C MET A 144 -6.68 10.65 11.71
N LEU A 145 -6.08 11.51 12.54
CA LEU A 145 -6.26 11.43 13.99
C LEU A 145 -7.65 11.90 14.44
N ASP A 146 -8.40 12.61 13.59
CA ASP A 146 -9.78 13.05 13.84
C ASP A 146 -10.75 12.44 12.80
N LEU A 147 -11.20 11.20 13.07
CA LEU A 147 -12.16 10.48 12.20
C LEU A 147 -13.41 11.32 11.89
N GLY A 148 -13.93 12.06 12.87
CA GLY A 148 -15.17 12.83 12.71
C GLY A 148 -15.07 13.93 11.66
N LYS A 149 -13.88 14.54 11.50
CA LYS A 149 -13.61 15.55 10.47
C LYS A 149 -13.06 14.94 9.19
N TYR A 150 -12.16 13.96 9.30
CA TYR A 150 -11.53 13.31 8.16
C TYR A 150 -12.54 12.59 7.26
N LEU A 151 -13.47 11.84 7.85
CA LEU A 151 -14.42 11.02 7.11
C LEU A 151 -15.21 11.81 6.04
N PRO A 152 -15.91 12.91 6.37
CA PRO A 152 -16.65 13.65 5.36
C PRO A 152 -15.76 14.33 4.31
N ASP A 153 -14.52 14.69 4.64
CA ASP A 153 -13.54 15.22 3.68
C ASP A 153 -13.11 14.14 2.69
N PHE A 154 -12.75 12.94 3.17
CA PHE A 154 -12.40 11.81 2.31
C PHE A 154 -13.57 11.34 1.44
N LEU A 155 -14.80 11.29 1.98
CA LEU A 155 -15.98 10.93 1.20
C LEU A 155 -16.29 11.97 0.11
N ARG A 156 -16.08 13.26 0.39
CA ARG A 156 -16.21 14.31 -0.64
C ARG A 156 -15.21 14.06 -1.76
N TYR A 157 -13.95 13.84 -1.41
CA TYR A 157 -12.88 13.60 -2.37
C TYR A 157 -13.15 12.35 -3.24
N ALA A 158 -13.48 11.22 -2.61
CA ALA A 158 -13.80 9.99 -3.32
C ALA A 158 -15.01 10.17 -4.26
N ARG A 159 -16.05 10.88 -3.81
CA ARG A 159 -17.22 11.22 -4.64
C ARG A 159 -16.83 12.02 -5.89
N VAL A 160 -15.99 13.05 -5.74
CA VAL A 160 -15.48 13.83 -6.89
C VAL A 160 -14.77 12.92 -7.89
N CYS A 161 -13.94 11.99 -7.41
CA CYS A 161 -13.23 11.04 -8.26
C CYS A 161 -14.19 10.08 -8.98
N PHE A 162 -15.17 9.52 -8.27
CA PHE A 162 -16.17 8.62 -8.87
C PHE A 162 -17.03 9.35 -9.91
N GLU A 163 -17.44 10.59 -9.65
CA GLU A 163 -18.20 11.41 -10.60
C GLU A 163 -17.39 11.76 -11.85
N ALA A 164 -16.12 12.14 -11.68
CA ALA A 164 -15.27 12.60 -12.77
C ALA A 164 -14.73 11.47 -13.66
N PHE A 165 -14.47 10.28 -13.08
CA PHE A 165 -13.69 9.24 -13.75
C PHE A 165 -14.41 7.88 -13.85
N GLY A 166 -15.44 7.63 -13.03
CA GLY A 166 -16.06 6.31 -12.91
C GLY A 166 -16.88 5.87 -14.13
N ASP A 167 -17.11 6.76 -15.10
CA ASP A 167 -17.65 6.39 -16.41
C ASP A 167 -16.66 5.46 -17.18
N ARG A 168 -15.35 5.65 -16.96
CA ARG A 168 -14.25 4.91 -17.61
C ARG A 168 -13.47 3.99 -16.66
N VAL A 169 -13.21 4.42 -15.43
CA VAL A 169 -12.50 3.64 -14.41
C VAL A 169 -13.44 2.60 -13.80
N LYS A 170 -13.04 1.33 -13.84
CA LYS A 170 -13.82 0.18 -13.35
C LYS A 170 -13.19 -0.58 -12.19
N ASN A 171 -11.96 -0.24 -11.81
CA ASN A 171 -11.24 -0.89 -10.72
C ASN A 171 -10.73 0.20 -9.77
N TRP A 172 -11.39 0.34 -8.63
CA TRP A 172 -11.06 1.33 -7.61
C TRP A 172 -10.34 0.66 -6.44
N ILE A 173 -9.34 1.34 -5.91
CA ILE A 173 -8.67 1.00 -4.66
C ILE A 173 -8.85 2.20 -3.74
N THR A 174 -9.35 2.00 -2.54
CA THR A 174 -9.55 3.08 -1.57
C THR A 174 -8.22 3.54 -0.97
N TYR A 175 -7.58 2.66 -0.21
CA TYR A 175 -6.31 2.88 0.45
C TYR A 175 -5.26 1.92 -0.09
N ASN A 176 -4.03 2.43 -0.24
CA ASN A 176 -2.85 1.60 -0.38
C ASN A 176 -2.09 1.45 0.93
N GLU A 177 -1.70 0.21 1.27
CA GLU A 177 -0.84 -0.12 2.40
C GLU A 177 -1.14 0.69 3.68
N PRO A 178 -2.40 0.71 4.17
CA PRO A 178 -2.79 1.56 5.30
C PRO A 178 -1.99 1.26 6.58
N GLY A 179 -1.62 -0.02 6.79
CA GLY A 179 -0.74 -0.40 7.89
C GLY A 179 0.67 0.20 7.79
N VAL A 180 1.25 0.31 6.60
CA VAL A 180 2.56 0.98 6.43
C VAL A 180 2.42 2.48 6.71
N TYR A 181 1.37 3.11 6.21
CA TYR A 181 1.08 4.52 6.48
C TYR A 181 1.00 4.79 7.99
N SER A 182 0.17 4.01 8.68
CA SER A 182 -0.02 4.10 10.13
C SER A 182 1.30 3.86 10.91
N LEU A 183 2.07 2.83 10.57
CA LEU A 183 3.30 2.49 11.28
C LEU A 183 4.46 3.45 10.97
N ALA A 184 4.71 3.73 9.70
CA ALA A 184 5.84 4.58 9.30
C ALA A 184 5.59 6.06 9.60
N GLY A 185 4.33 6.51 9.50
CA GLY A 185 3.93 7.90 9.74
C GLY A 185 3.71 8.26 11.22
N TYR A 186 3.18 7.32 12.01
CA TYR A 186 2.72 7.60 13.39
C TYR A 186 3.36 6.71 14.48
N ALA A 187 4.11 5.64 14.12
CA ALA A 187 4.87 4.83 15.06
C ALA A 187 6.37 5.12 14.98
N ALA A 188 6.96 4.91 13.80
CA ALA A 188 8.37 5.17 13.55
C ALA A 188 8.65 6.66 13.28
N GLY A 189 7.68 7.40 12.73
CA GLY A 189 7.79 8.82 12.43
C GLY A 189 8.80 9.17 11.33
N VAL A 190 9.10 8.21 10.46
CA VAL A 190 10.05 8.34 9.34
C VAL A 190 9.36 8.69 8.02
N HIS A 191 8.06 8.45 7.91
CA HIS A 191 7.22 8.92 6.78
C HIS A 191 6.33 10.07 7.22
N ALA A 192 5.77 10.81 6.26
CA ALA A 192 4.84 11.90 6.54
C ALA A 192 3.59 11.40 7.29
N PRO A 193 3.04 12.15 8.27
CA PRO A 193 3.44 13.50 8.71
C PRO A 193 4.66 13.54 9.65
N GLY A 194 5.26 12.39 9.97
CA GLY A 194 6.47 12.32 10.78
C GLY A 194 6.17 12.54 12.25
N ARG A 195 5.36 11.65 12.84
CA ARG A 195 4.98 11.67 14.25
C ARG A 195 5.45 10.38 14.92
N SER A 196 6.02 10.50 16.11
CA SER A 196 6.40 9.34 16.93
C SER A 196 6.63 9.75 18.37
N SER A 197 6.84 8.79 19.27
CA SER A 197 7.32 9.06 20.64
C SER A 197 8.83 9.38 20.68
N ASN A 198 9.58 9.24 19.57
CA ASN A 198 11.00 9.56 19.52
C ASN A 198 11.23 11.07 19.32
N ARG A 199 11.50 11.77 20.42
CA ARG A 199 11.73 13.23 20.45
C ARG A 199 13.04 13.68 19.79
N GLU A 200 13.96 12.76 19.50
CA GLU A 200 15.15 13.07 18.70
C GLU A 200 14.81 13.21 17.21
N LEU A 201 13.73 12.56 16.77
CA LEU A 201 13.31 12.54 15.37
C LEU A 201 12.11 13.45 15.09
N ASN A 202 11.12 13.48 15.99
CA ASN A 202 9.83 14.14 15.80
C ASN A 202 9.44 14.96 17.03
N GLU A 203 9.00 16.21 16.79
CA GLU A 203 8.62 17.16 17.84
C GLU A 203 7.43 16.65 18.68
N GLU A 204 6.54 15.88 18.04
CA GLU A 204 5.31 15.38 18.62
C GLU A 204 4.94 13.98 18.09
N GLY A 205 3.86 13.43 18.62
CA GLY A 205 3.34 12.11 18.31
C GLY A 205 3.36 11.16 19.51
N ASP A 206 2.57 10.09 19.40
CA ASP A 206 2.51 9.01 20.39
C ASP A 206 2.43 7.65 19.68
N SER A 207 3.58 6.99 19.57
CA SER A 207 3.72 5.67 18.94
C SER A 207 2.95 4.57 19.67
N SER A 208 2.46 4.81 20.89
CA SER A 208 1.67 3.83 21.62
C SER A 208 0.18 3.83 21.27
N THR A 209 -0.33 4.91 20.67
CA THR A 209 -1.77 5.09 20.42
C THR A 209 -2.08 5.56 18.99
N GLU A 210 -1.36 6.55 18.46
CA GLU A 210 -1.67 7.19 17.17
C GLU A 210 -1.75 6.20 15.99
N PRO A 211 -0.86 5.20 15.83
CA PRO A 211 -0.97 4.22 14.74
C PRO A 211 -2.32 3.49 14.73
N PHE A 212 -2.85 3.15 15.91
CA PHE A 212 -4.12 2.42 16.02
C PHE A 212 -5.34 3.33 15.81
N VAL A 213 -5.23 4.61 16.15
CA VAL A 213 -6.25 5.62 15.83
C VAL A 213 -6.33 5.84 14.32
N VAL A 214 -5.19 6.03 13.66
CA VAL A 214 -5.11 6.24 12.21
C VAL A 214 -5.63 5.02 11.46
N SER A 215 -5.18 3.81 11.80
CA SER A 215 -5.68 2.59 11.18
C SER A 215 -7.18 2.40 11.35
N HIS A 216 -7.73 2.77 12.50
CA HIS A 216 -9.18 2.75 12.71
C HIS A 216 -9.90 3.74 11.79
N THR A 217 -9.37 4.96 11.63
CA THR A 217 -9.88 5.95 10.68
C THR A 217 -9.85 5.43 9.25
N GLU A 218 -8.74 4.80 8.82
CA GLU A 218 -8.60 4.21 7.49
C GLU A 218 -9.64 3.11 7.25
N ILE A 219 -9.83 2.18 8.19
CA ILE A 219 -10.81 1.08 8.06
C ILE A 219 -12.24 1.60 8.01
N VAL A 220 -12.62 2.53 8.91
CA VAL A 220 -13.99 3.06 8.95
C VAL A 220 -14.29 3.87 7.68
N SER A 221 -13.39 4.76 7.29
CA SER A 221 -13.57 5.59 6.09
C SER A 221 -13.53 4.79 4.78
N HIS A 222 -12.73 3.73 4.71
CA HIS A 222 -12.80 2.72 3.64
C HIS A 222 -14.22 2.18 3.49
N ALA A 223 -14.80 1.68 4.60
CA ALA A 223 -16.10 1.03 4.57
C ALA A 223 -17.24 1.99 4.18
N TYR A 224 -17.22 3.23 4.68
CA TYR A 224 -18.16 4.27 4.24
C TYR A 224 -17.99 4.64 2.76
N CYS A 225 -16.75 4.72 2.26
CA CYS A 225 -16.46 4.99 0.86
C CYS A 225 -17.01 3.88 -0.06
N VAL A 226 -16.82 2.62 0.35
CA VAL A 226 -17.34 1.45 -0.37
C VAL A 226 -18.85 1.44 -0.39
N ARG A 227 -19.51 1.71 0.75
CA ARG A 227 -20.97 1.83 0.79
C ARG A 227 -21.46 2.90 -0.18
N MET A 228 -20.88 4.09 -0.13
CA MET A 228 -21.21 5.18 -1.06
C MET A 228 -21.03 4.76 -2.52
N TYR A 229 -19.92 4.10 -2.87
CA TYR A 229 -19.69 3.60 -4.22
C TYR A 229 -20.75 2.59 -4.65
N ARG A 230 -21.00 1.57 -3.83
CA ARG A 230 -21.95 0.47 -4.11
C ARG A 230 -23.38 0.97 -4.25
N GLU A 231 -23.81 1.92 -3.42
CA GLU A 231 -25.19 2.42 -3.43
C GLU A 231 -25.42 3.43 -4.56
N GLU A 232 -24.48 4.35 -4.78
CA GLU A 232 -24.74 5.54 -5.62
C GLU A 232 -24.14 5.45 -7.02
N PHE A 233 -23.01 4.72 -7.18
CA PHE A 233 -22.20 4.74 -8.40
C PHE A 233 -22.19 3.40 -9.13
N GLN A 234 -21.95 2.30 -8.41
CA GLN A 234 -21.83 0.95 -8.96
C GLN A 234 -23.04 0.52 -9.82
N PRO A 235 -24.31 0.85 -9.48
CA PRO A 235 -25.45 0.44 -10.31
C PRO A 235 -25.39 0.98 -11.74
N ARG A 236 -24.77 2.15 -11.94
CA ARG A 236 -24.61 2.79 -13.27
C ARG A 236 -23.22 2.57 -13.86
N GLN A 237 -22.18 2.64 -13.04
CA GLN A 237 -20.79 2.60 -13.50
C GLN A 237 -20.27 1.17 -13.70
N LYS A 238 -20.87 0.17 -13.02
CA LYS A 238 -20.51 -1.25 -13.14
C LYS A 238 -19.03 -1.55 -12.85
N GLY A 239 -18.40 -0.77 -11.97
CA GLY A 239 -17.03 -1.04 -11.51
C GLY A 239 -17.00 -1.84 -10.20
N THR A 240 -15.78 -2.10 -9.75
CA THR A 240 -15.46 -2.80 -8.50
C THR A 240 -14.61 -1.90 -7.63
N ILE A 241 -14.63 -2.15 -6.32
CA ILE A 241 -13.87 -1.39 -5.33
C ILE A 241 -13.21 -2.33 -4.33
N MET A 242 -11.94 -2.07 -4.04
CA MET A 242 -11.17 -2.83 -3.08
C MET A 242 -10.29 -1.96 -2.19
N ILE A 243 -9.57 -2.61 -1.28
CA ILE A 243 -8.43 -2.07 -0.54
C ILE A 243 -7.20 -2.90 -0.83
N THR A 244 -6.03 -2.27 -0.84
CA THR A 244 -4.75 -2.96 -0.97
C THR A 244 -4.05 -2.97 0.39
N LEU A 245 -3.73 -4.18 0.87
CA LEU A 245 -3.07 -4.40 2.14
C LEU A 245 -1.62 -4.82 1.92
N HIS A 246 -0.73 -4.30 2.77
CA HIS A 246 0.66 -4.76 2.84
C HIS A 246 0.77 -6.04 3.67
N GLY A 247 1.75 -6.88 3.37
CA GLY A 247 2.08 -8.01 4.23
C GLY A 247 3.20 -8.89 3.72
N ASN A 248 3.93 -9.49 4.64
CA ASN A 248 4.95 -10.49 4.33
C ASN A 248 4.62 -11.82 5.01
N HIS A 249 5.15 -12.92 4.46
CA HIS A 249 5.07 -14.19 5.18
C HIS A 249 5.91 -14.11 6.45
N SER A 250 5.37 -14.65 7.54
CA SER A 250 6.08 -14.84 8.81
C SER A 250 6.32 -16.33 9.02
N GLU A 251 7.53 -16.81 8.82
CA GLU A 251 7.89 -18.21 9.06
C GLU A 251 8.37 -18.38 10.51
N PRO A 252 7.97 -19.41 11.26
CA PRO A 252 8.52 -19.66 12.59
C PRO A 252 10.05 -19.81 12.56
N TRP A 253 10.75 -19.19 13.50
CA TRP A 253 12.22 -19.28 13.60
C TRP A 253 12.68 -20.72 13.90
N ASP A 254 11.97 -21.42 14.80
CA ASP A 254 11.98 -22.88 14.91
C ASP A 254 10.56 -23.44 14.76
N ILE A 255 10.32 -24.20 13.69
CA ILE A 255 9.02 -24.85 13.43
C ILE A 255 8.65 -25.90 14.50
N ASN A 256 9.61 -26.37 15.29
CA ASN A 256 9.39 -27.35 16.36
C ASN A 256 9.15 -26.68 17.73
N ASP A 257 9.36 -25.37 17.84
CA ASP A 257 9.02 -24.61 19.05
C ASP A 257 7.59 -24.05 18.91
N PRO A 258 6.62 -24.51 19.73
CA PRO A 258 5.25 -24.03 19.66
C PRO A 258 5.13 -22.52 19.93
N LEU A 259 6.06 -21.91 20.69
CA LEU A 259 6.04 -20.47 20.96
C LEU A 259 6.37 -19.65 19.70
N ASP A 260 7.32 -20.14 18.90
CA ASP A 260 7.68 -19.50 17.62
C ASP A 260 6.60 -19.70 16.56
N VAL A 261 5.92 -20.85 16.57
CA VAL A 261 4.74 -21.08 15.72
C VAL A 261 3.61 -20.11 16.05
N GLU A 262 3.31 -19.92 17.34
CA GLU A 262 2.31 -18.95 17.79
C GLU A 262 2.76 -17.51 17.50
N ALA A 263 4.05 -17.20 17.69
CA ALA A 263 4.61 -15.88 17.36
C ALA A 263 4.48 -15.55 15.87
N ALA A 264 4.71 -16.52 14.98
CA ALA A 264 4.53 -16.31 13.56
C ALA A 264 3.07 -16.02 13.18
N GLU A 265 2.09 -16.65 13.83
CA GLU A 265 0.67 -16.30 13.63
C GLU A 265 0.34 -14.92 14.19
N ARG A 266 0.80 -14.59 15.41
CA ARG A 266 0.61 -13.24 15.97
C ARG A 266 1.24 -12.16 15.09
N ALA A 267 2.41 -12.40 14.50
CA ALA A 267 3.05 -11.46 13.57
C ALA A 267 2.19 -11.23 12.31
N ARG A 268 1.63 -12.30 11.71
CA ARG A 268 0.66 -12.17 10.61
C ARG A 268 -0.60 -11.42 11.05
N GLU A 269 -1.06 -11.64 12.27
CA GLU A 269 -2.25 -10.96 12.77
C GLU A 269 -2.03 -9.46 12.99
N PHE A 270 -0.85 -9.05 13.47
CA PHE A 270 -0.50 -7.64 13.67
C PHE A 270 -0.13 -6.92 12.37
N GLU A 271 0.30 -7.62 11.33
CA GLU A 271 0.67 -7.02 10.04
C GLU A 271 -0.51 -7.05 9.05
N ILE A 272 -1.08 -8.24 8.82
CA ILE A 272 -2.08 -8.49 7.78
C ILE A 272 -3.50 -8.51 8.35
N ALA A 273 -3.74 -9.34 9.38
CA ALA A 273 -5.11 -9.54 9.89
C ALA A 273 -5.64 -8.29 10.61
N TRP A 274 -4.77 -7.38 11.02
CA TRP A 274 -5.14 -6.08 11.59
C TRP A 274 -6.17 -5.34 10.74
N PHE A 275 -5.97 -5.33 9.42
CA PHE A 275 -6.93 -4.75 8.47
C PHE A 275 -7.82 -5.81 7.84
N ALA A 276 -7.28 -7.00 7.57
CA ALA A 276 -8.00 -8.02 6.81
C ALA A 276 -9.11 -8.72 7.61
N ASP A 277 -8.95 -8.99 8.91
CA ASP A 277 -10.01 -9.63 9.70
C ASP A 277 -11.27 -8.75 9.83
N PRO A 278 -11.17 -7.45 10.15
CA PRO A 278 -12.32 -6.56 10.11
C PRO A 278 -13.05 -6.63 8.77
N ILE A 279 -12.32 -6.54 7.66
CA ILE A 279 -12.91 -6.40 6.32
C ILE A 279 -13.48 -7.72 5.78
N TYR A 280 -12.82 -8.85 6.01
CA TYR A 280 -13.12 -10.10 5.31
C TYR A 280 -13.65 -11.22 6.20
N LYS A 281 -13.55 -11.12 7.53
CA LYS A 281 -13.81 -12.27 8.41
C LYS A 281 -14.79 -12.00 9.54
N THR A 282 -14.57 -10.96 10.34
CA THR A 282 -15.23 -10.79 11.65
C THR A 282 -15.94 -9.46 11.82
N GLY A 283 -15.59 -8.42 11.07
CA GLY A 283 -16.05 -7.05 11.36
C GLY A 283 -15.38 -6.43 12.59
N ASP A 284 -14.35 -7.06 13.14
CA ASP A 284 -13.59 -6.57 14.30
C ASP A 284 -12.13 -7.02 14.22
N TYR A 285 -11.25 -6.39 15.00
CA TYR A 285 -9.83 -6.69 15.04
C TYR A 285 -9.51 -8.10 15.56
N PRO A 286 -8.32 -8.67 15.24
CA PRO A 286 -7.88 -9.94 15.79
C PRO A 286 -7.87 -9.96 17.33
N ALA A 287 -8.23 -11.12 17.90
CA ALA A 287 -8.27 -11.29 19.36
C ALA A 287 -6.88 -11.13 20.00
N SER A 288 -5.81 -11.55 19.32
CA SER A 288 -4.43 -11.38 19.77
C SER A 288 -4.04 -9.91 19.92
N MET A 289 -4.41 -9.08 18.94
CA MET A 289 -4.21 -7.63 19.01
C MET A 289 -4.95 -7.03 20.18
N ARG A 290 -6.22 -7.39 20.38
CA ARG A 290 -6.99 -6.91 21.53
C ARG A 290 -6.36 -7.32 22.86
N ALA A 291 -5.87 -8.55 22.96
CA ALA A 291 -5.24 -9.08 24.17
C ALA A 291 -3.97 -8.30 24.55
N GLN A 292 -3.15 -7.91 23.57
CA GLN A 292 -1.92 -7.16 23.81
C GLN A 292 -2.14 -5.65 23.98
N LEU A 293 -3.01 -5.05 23.15
CA LEU A 293 -3.14 -3.60 23.03
C LEU A 293 -4.17 -3.02 24.02
N GLY A 294 -5.14 -3.81 24.46
CA GLY A 294 -6.18 -3.37 25.39
C GLY A 294 -6.98 -2.19 24.84
N ASP A 295 -7.04 -1.10 25.60
CA ASP A 295 -7.79 0.12 25.27
C ASP A 295 -7.08 1.03 24.26
N ARG A 296 -5.79 0.77 23.94
CA ARG A 296 -5.06 1.52 22.92
C ARG A 296 -5.55 1.20 21.50
N LEU A 297 -6.14 0.03 21.32
CA LEU A 297 -6.81 -0.35 20.07
C LEU A 297 -8.25 0.19 20.12
N PRO A 298 -8.69 1.05 19.20
CA PRO A 298 -10.08 1.52 19.18
C PRO A 298 -11.08 0.37 19.03
N ARG A 299 -12.36 0.63 19.34
CA ARG A 299 -13.44 -0.35 19.15
C ARG A 299 -14.37 0.15 18.07
N PHE A 300 -14.76 -0.73 17.16
CA PHE A 300 -15.85 -0.45 16.24
C PHE A 300 -17.18 -0.46 17.01
N THR A 301 -18.05 0.48 16.68
CA THR A 301 -19.46 0.39 17.01
C THR A 301 -20.11 -0.78 16.26
N GLU A 302 -21.30 -1.20 16.69
CA GLU A 302 -22.04 -2.26 15.99
C GLU A 302 -22.37 -1.88 14.54
N GLU A 303 -22.64 -0.59 14.27
CA GLU A 303 -22.88 -0.08 12.92
C GLU A 303 -21.61 -0.15 12.07
N GLU A 304 -20.48 0.32 12.58
CA GLU A 304 -19.20 0.26 11.87
C GLU A 304 -18.79 -1.18 11.59
N SER A 305 -18.90 -2.08 12.57
CA SER A 305 -18.55 -3.49 12.41
C SER A 305 -19.34 -4.15 11.26
N LYS A 306 -20.65 -3.89 11.20
CA LYS A 306 -21.52 -4.37 10.11
C LYS A 306 -21.18 -3.73 8.76
N LEU A 307 -20.79 -2.46 8.76
CA LEU A 307 -20.41 -1.72 7.55
C LEU A 307 -19.08 -2.22 6.98
N ILE A 308 -18.11 -2.52 7.85
CA ILE A 308 -16.75 -2.94 7.49
C ILE A 308 -16.75 -4.38 6.96
N LEU A 309 -17.52 -5.28 7.57
CA LEU A 309 -17.54 -6.68 7.13
C LEU A 309 -18.06 -6.81 5.68
N GLY A 310 -17.23 -7.34 4.80
CA GLY A 310 -17.50 -7.49 3.36
C GLY A 310 -17.33 -6.20 2.55
N SER A 311 -16.65 -5.17 3.08
CA SER A 311 -16.44 -3.88 2.42
C SER A 311 -15.37 -3.86 1.32
N SER A 312 -14.97 -5.01 0.78
CA SER A 312 -14.05 -5.06 -0.36
C SER A 312 -14.44 -6.19 -1.32
N ASP A 313 -14.47 -5.89 -2.63
CA ASP A 313 -14.85 -6.88 -3.66
C ASP A 313 -13.76 -7.94 -3.89
N PHE A 314 -12.50 -7.55 -3.67
CA PHE A 314 -11.31 -8.39 -3.85
C PHE A 314 -10.27 -8.12 -2.77
N TYR A 315 -9.29 -9.00 -2.64
CA TYR A 315 -8.14 -8.78 -1.77
C TYR A 315 -6.99 -8.18 -2.58
N GLY A 316 -6.66 -6.89 -2.39
CA GLY A 316 -5.42 -6.31 -2.93
C GLY A 316 -4.25 -6.61 -2.00
N MET A 317 -3.14 -7.10 -2.57
CA MET A 317 -1.97 -7.54 -1.80
C MET A 317 -0.68 -6.92 -2.32
N ASP A 318 0.04 -6.29 -1.40
CA ASP A 318 1.40 -5.78 -1.61
C ASP A 318 2.36 -6.61 -0.77
N SER A 319 3.27 -7.31 -1.45
CA SER A 319 4.18 -8.24 -0.79
C SER A 319 5.53 -8.31 -1.48
N TYR A 320 6.58 -8.33 -0.65
CA TYR A 320 7.95 -8.15 -1.12
C TYR A 320 8.87 -9.25 -0.63
N THR A 321 8.76 -9.64 0.65
CA THR A 321 9.71 -10.54 1.32
C THR A 321 9.01 -11.51 2.30
N THR A 322 9.79 -12.17 3.13
CA THR A 322 9.36 -13.10 4.18
C THR A 322 10.32 -12.97 5.33
N PHE A 323 9.91 -13.07 6.59
CA PHE A 323 10.81 -13.05 7.76
C PHE A 323 10.72 -14.36 8.54
N TYR A 324 11.82 -14.78 9.17
CA TYR A 324 11.73 -15.71 10.29
C TYR A 324 11.29 -14.94 11.54
N VAL A 325 10.41 -15.54 12.34
CA VAL A 325 9.79 -14.89 13.49
C VAL A 325 10.00 -15.72 14.74
N LYS A 326 10.53 -15.08 15.77
CA LYS A 326 10.83 -15.68 17.07
C LYS A 326 10.00 -15.02 18.18
N HIS A 327 9.55 -15.81 19.14
CA HIS A 327 8.86 -15.32 20.31
C HIS A 327 9.79 -14.51 21.24
N LYS A 328 9.32 -13.35 21.69
CA LYS A 328 9.97 -12.60 22.78
C LYS A 328 9.39 -13.00 24.13
N VAL A 329 10.25 -13.41 25.05
CA VAL A 329 9.88 -13.82 26.41
C VAL A 329 9.60 -12.64 27.35
N THR A 330 10.04 -11.43 26.99
CA THR A 330 9.76 -10.21 27.74
C THR A 330 8.36 -9.70 27.45
N PRO A 331 7.70 -9.01 28.38
CA PRO A 331 6.45 -8.31 28.09
C PRO A 331 6.61 -7.35 26.90
N PRO A 332 5.54 -7.15 26.09
CA PRO A 332 5.57 -6.15 25.03
C PRO A 332 5.79 -4.76 25.61
N GLU A 333 6.66 -3.99 24.98
CA GLU A 333 6.77 -2.56 25.23
C GLU A 333 5.46 -1.86 24.88
N LEU A 334 5.22 -0.70 25.50
CA LEU A 334 4.00 0.07 25.25
C LEU A 334 3.87 0.49 23.76
N THR A 335 4.99 0.68 23.07
CA THR A 335 5.09 1.03 21.65
C THR A 335 5.19 -0.18 20.72
N ASP A 336 5.06 -1.41 21.24
CA ASP A 336 5.06 -2.62 20.41
C ASP A 336 3.80 -2.69 19.53
N HIS A 337 4.04 -2.76 18.24
CA HIS A 337 3.05 -2.86 17.17
C HIS A 337 3.30 -4.07 16.27
N LEU A 338 4.15 -5.01 16.70
CA LEU A 338 4.59 -6.16 15.90
C LEU A 338 4.10 -7.51 16.45
N GLY A 339 3.40 -7.51 17.59
CA GLY A 339 2.88 -8.73 18.24
C GLY A 339 3.87 -9.39 19.20
N ASN A 340 4.78 -8.59 19.78
CA ASN A 340 5.84 -9.00 20.69
C ASN A 340 6.73 -10.12 20.13
N VAL A 341 7.30 -9.87 18.96
CA VAL A 341 8.14 -10.83 18.24
C VAL A 341 9.47 -10.20 17.81
N GLU A 342 10.41 -11.05 17.45
CA GLU A 342 11.65 -10.67 16.78
C GLU A 342 11.61 -11.18 15.33
N LYS A 343 11.91 -10.29 14.36
CA LYS A 343 12.04 -10.64 12.94
C LYS A 343 13.52 -10.87 12.61
N LEU A 344 13.83 -12.00 11.98
CA LEU A 344 15.19 -12.49 11.76
C LEU A 344 15.43 -12.86 10.29
N ASP A 345 16.68 -12.70 9.85
CA ASP A 345 17.13 -13.07 8.50
C ASP A 345 17.44 -14.56 8.36
N THR A 346 17.67 -15.28 9.48
CA THR A 346 18.01 -16.70 9.51
C THR A 346 17.17 -17.47 10.53
N ASN A 347 16.91 -18.75 10.26
CA ASN A 347 16.21 -19.65 11.20
C ASN A 347 17.13 -20.23 12.28
N CYS A 348 16.61 -21.13 13.12
CA CYS A 348 17.37 -21.77 14.20
C CYS A 348 18.57 -22.63 13.73
N LYS A 349 18.67 -22.93 12.43
CA LYS A 349 19.79 -23.65 11.80
C LYS A 349 20.77 -22.73 11.07
N GLY A 350 20.53 -21.42 11.06
CA GLY A 350 21.32 -20.43 10.32
C GLY A 350 21.00 -20.36 8.83
N GLU A 351 19.91 -20.96 8.37
CA GLU A 351 19.48 -20.90 6.97
C GLU A 351 18.86 -19.53 6.68
N SER A 352 19.31 -18.85 5.62
CA SER A 352 18.81 -17.54 5.23
C SER A 352 17.42 -17.63 4.59
N ARG A 353 16.60 -16.60 4.82
CA ARG A 353 15.30 -16.45 4.15
C ARG A 353 15.41 -16.18 2.65
N GLY A 354 16.55 -15.64 2.18
CA GLY A 354 16.77 -15.36 0.75
C GLY A 354 17.92 -14.40 0.44
N ASP A 355 18.16 -14.21 -0.85
CA ASP A 355 19.22 -13.32 -1.36
C ASP A 355 18.90 -11.85 -1.10
N GLU A 356 19.92 -11.07 -0.75
CA GLU A 356 19.81 -9.64 -0.43
C GLU A 356 19.61 -8.78 -1.66
N SER A 357 18.65 -7.87 -1.56
CA SER A 357 18.48 -6.72 -2.45
C SER A 357 19.41 -5.57 -2.04
N ASP A 358 19.35 -4.45 -2.75
CA ASP A 358 20.04 -3.21 -2.37
C ASP A 358 19.39 -2.54 -1.14
N THR A 359 18.08 -2.74 -1.00
CA THR A 359 17.31 -2.28 0.15
C THR A 359 17.50 -3.25 1.33
N TYR A 360 18.02 -2.74 2.45
CA TYR A 360 18.49 -3.56 3.59
C TYR A 360 17.48 -4.56 4.17
N TRP A 361 16.18 -4.26 4.12
CA TRP A 361 15.13 -5.11 4.69
C TRP A 361 14.60 -6.16 3.70
N LEU A 362 14.92 -6.01 2.41
CA LEU A 362 14.35 -6.76 1.30
C LEU A 362 15.27 -7.93 0.91
N ARG A 363 14.66 -9.11 0.80
CA ARG A 363 15.31 -10.34 0.33
C ARG A 363 14.38 -11.12 -0.58
N THR A 364 14.95 -11.83 -1.54
CA THR A 364 14.20 -12.64 -2.53
C THR A 364 13.66 -13.92 -1.88
N CYS A 365 12.34 -13.99 -1.63
CA CYS A 365 11.71 -15.07 -0.86
C CYS A 365 10.48 -15.71 -1.56
N PRO A 366 10.62 -16.26 -2.78
CA PRO A 366 9.48 -16.82 -3.52
C PRO A 366 8.76 -17.97 -2.79
N TRP A 367 9.49 -18.74 -1.98
CA TRP A 367 8.92 -19.81 -1.16
C TRP A 367 7.91 -19.30 -0.13
N GLY A 368 8.19 -18.14 0.48
CA GLY A 368 7.31 -17.53 1.48
C GLY A 368 6.13 -16.82 0.83
N HIS A 369 6.31 -16.25 -0.37
CA HIS A 369 5.22 -15.68 -1.16
C HIS A 369 4.09 -16.69 -1.42
N ARG A 370 4.43 -17.93 -1.80
CA ARG A 370 3.42 -19.00 -1.97
C ARG A 370 2.69 -19.32 -0.65
N LYS A 371 3.42 -19.45 0.45
CA LYS A 371 2.83 -19.73 1.77
C LYS A 371 1.88 -18.61 2.21
N LEU A 372 2.24 -17.37 1.92
CA LEU A 372 1.42 -16.20 2.18
C LEU A 372 0.10 -16.23 1.39
N LEU A 373 0.16 -16.47 0.08
CA LEU A 373 -1.04 -16.57 -0.74
C LEU A 373 -1.97 -17.70 -0.27
N ASN A 374 -1.41 -18.85 0.11
CA ASN A 374 -2.19 -19.94 0.70
C ASN A 374 -2.83 -19.52 2.03
N TRP A 375 -2.08 -18.88 2.93
CA TRP A 375 -2.61 -18.43 4.22
C TRP A 375 -3.75 -17.41 4.05
N ILE A 376 -3.60 -16.45 3.12
CA ILE A 376 -4.67 -15.47 2.81
C ILE A 376 -5.90 -16.19 2.26
N TRP A 377 -5.71 -17.09 1.29
CA TRP A 377 -6.80 -17.85 0.69
C TRP A 377 -7.53 -18.72 1.71
N ASP A 378 -6.79 -19.48 2.53
CA ASP A 378 -7.33 -20.38 3.54
C ASP A 378 -8.09 -19.63 4.64
N ARG A 379 -7.74 -18.35 4.88
CA ARG A 379 -8.39 -17.53 5.92
C ARG A 379 -9.61 -16.77 5.41
N TYR A 380 -9.58 -16.25 4.18
CA TYR A 380 -10.57 -15.27 3.70
C TYR A 380 -11.39 -15.76 2.49
N HIS A 381 -10.87 -16.66 1.66
CA HIS A 381 -11.54 -17.17 0.45
C HIS A 381 -12.04 -16.08 -0.52
N VAL A 382 -11.30 -14.97 -0.63
CA VAL A 382 -11.57 -13.88 -1.57
C VAL A 382 -10.51 -13.89 -2.68
N PRO A 383 -10.86 -13.62 -3.97
CA PRO A 383 -9.87 -13.54 -5.03
C PRO A 383 -8.81 -12.47 -4.75
N ILE A 384 -7.54 -12.82 -5.01
CA ILE A 384 -6.38 -12.00 -4.66
C ILE A 384 -5.84 -11.32 -5.92
N PHE A 385 -5.66 -10.01 -5.86
CA PHE A 385 -4.87 -9.22 -6.80
C PHE A 385 -3.52 -8.92 -6.16
N MET A 386 -2.44 -9.37 -6.79
CA MET A 386 -1.10 -8.86 -6.45
C MET A 386 -0.96 -7.46 -7.03
N THR A 387 -1.04 -6.45 -6.17
CA THR A 387 -1.04 -5.03 -6.55
C THR A 387 0.34 -4.40 -6.49
N GLU A 388 1.24 -4.94 -5.67
CA GLU A 388 2.68 -4.65 -5.68
C GLU A 388 3.52 -5.90 -5.39
N ASN A 389 4.61 -6.00 -6.14
CA ASN A 389 5.69 -6.93 -5.93
C ASN A 389 6.91 -6.42 -6.71
N GLY A 390 8.10 -6.53 -6.13
CA GLY A 390 9.32 -6.06 -6.78
C GLY A 390 10.55 -6.16 -5.90
N THR A 391 11.70 -5.81 -6.47
CA THR A 391 13.00 -5.78 -5.78
C THR A 391 13.84 -4.61 -6.25
N THR A 392 14.82 -4.22 -5.44
CA THR A 392 15.90 -3.28 -5.81
C THR A 392 17.18 -4.06 -6.09
N ALA A 393 17.89 -3.69 -7.15
CA ALA A 393 19.15 -4.31 -7.54
C ALA A 393 20.34 -3.53 -6.98
N LYS A 394 21.40 -4.24 -6.58
CA LYS A 394 22.59 -3.62 -5.98
C LYS A 394 23.18 -2.59 -6.96
N GLY A 395 23.44 -1.38 -6.46
CA GLY A 395 24.02 -0.29 -7.24
C GLY A 395 23.02 0.62 -7.95
N GLU A 396 21.71 0.39 -7.83
CA GLU A 396 20.68 1.32 -8.34
C GLU A 396 20.70 2.70 -7.66
N HIS A 397 21.27 2.80 -6.46
CA HIS A 397 21.37 4.04 -5.68
C HIS A 397 22.54 4.97 -6.08
N VAL A 398 23.35 4.62 -7.09
CA VAL A 398 24.64 5.28 -7.45
C VAL A 398 24.51 5.87 -8.88
N PRO A 399 25.14 7.03 -9.23
CA PRO A 399 24.48 8.10 -9.98
C PRO A 399 24.27 7.85 -11.49
N SER A 400 23.31 8.63 -11.99
CA SER A 400 22.95 8.82 -13.39
C SER A 400 24.10 9.35 -14.28
N PRO A 401 24.21 8.89 -15.55
CA PRO A 401 23.35 7.90 -16.17
C PRO A 401 23.59 6.50 -15.60
N PRO A 402 22.54 5.65 -15.49
CA PRO A 402 22.70 4.29 -14.99
C PRO A 402 23.74 3.54 -15.82
N THR A 403 24.56 2.74 -15.15
CA THR A 403 25.54 1.90 -15.85
C THR A 403 24.82 0.87 -16.71
N ALA A 404 25.48 0.37 -17.76
CA ALA A 404 24.93 -0.74 -18.55
C ALA A 404 24.59 -1.95 -17.66
N GLU A 405 25.38 -2.18 -16.60
CA GLU A 405 25.14 -3.23 -15.61
C GLU A 405 23.81 -3.04 -14.86
N VAL A 406 23.49 -1.83 -14.40
CA VAL A 406 22.20 -1.52 -13.77
C VAL A 406 21.03 -1.71 -14.74
N LEU A 407 21.21 -1.37 -16.02
CA LEU A 407 20.19 -1.62 -17.06
C LEU A 407 20.06 -3.12 -17.42
N HIS A 408 21.13 -3.90 -17.24
CA HIS A 408 21.15 -5.36 -17.37
C HIS A 408 20.72 -6.03 -16.06
N ASP A 409 19.51 -5.72 -15.63
CA ASP A 409 18.96 -6.09 -14.32
C ASP A 409 18.53 -7.57 -14.23
N THR A 410 19.51 -8.46 -14.19
CA THR A 410 19.28 -9.91 -14.06
C THR A 410 18.67 -10.26 -12.71
N HIS A 411 19.01 -9.53 -11.64
CA HIS A 411 18.49 -9.78 -10.30
C HIS A 411 16.96 -9.62 -10.24
N ARG A 412 16.42 -8.51 -10.78
CA ARG A 412 14.96 -8.30 -10.81
C ARG A 412 14.25 -9.27 -11.75
N ILE A 413 14.88 -9.65 -12.86
CA ILE A 413 14.34 -10.68 -13.76
C ILE A 413 14.24 -12.03 -13.02
N GLU A 414 15.28 -12.44 -12.31
CA GLU A 414 15.31 -13.67 -11.52
C GLU A 414 14.32 -13.64 -10.35
N PHE A 415 14.19 -12.49 -9.68
CA PHE A 415 13.16 -12.26 -8.67
C PHE A 415 11.77 -12.55 -9.24
N PHE A 416 11.37 -11.89 -10.33
CA PHE A 416 10.04 -12.12 -10.92
C PHE A 416 9.88 -13.55 -11.43
N ASN A 417 10.92 -14.16 -12.00
CA ASN A 417 10.88 -15.57 -12.39
C ASN A 417 10.57 -16.46 -11.17
N GLY A 418 11.24 -16.24 -10.03
CA GLY A 418 11.01 -17.02 -8.81
C GLY A 418 9.58 -16.93 -8.29
N TYR A 419 8.94 -15.76 -8.40
CA TYR A 419 7.59 -15.51 -7.88
C TYR A 419 6.48 -15.98 -8.85
N LEU A 420 6.79 -16.13 -10.14
CA LEU A 420 5.85 -16.61 -11.17
C LEU A 420 5.93 -18.12 -11.41
N MET A 421 7.01 -18.79 -10.99
CA MET A 421 7.22 -20.21 -11.24
C MET A 421 6.35 -21.10 -10.34
N PRO A 422 5.74 -22.17 -10.88
CA PRO A 422 5.12 -23.20 -10.06
C PRO A 422 6.18 -23.88 -9.21
N TRP A 423 5.92 -24.01 -7.90
CA TRP A 423 6.86 -24.60 -6.95
C TRP A 423 7.29 -26.01 -7.39
N GLN A 424 8.59 -26.19 -7.57
CA GLN A 424 9.20 -27.51 -7.58
C GLN A 424 9.54 -27.84 -6.13
N ALA A 425 8.96 -28.93 -5.60
CA ALA A 425 9.32 -29.39 -4.28
C ALA A 425 10.83 -29.65 -4.21
N PRO A 426 11.54 -29.26 -3.13
CA PRO A 426 12.85 -29.82 -2.86
C PRO A 426 12.77 -31.33 -2.63
#